data_AF-A0A2D1U719-F1
#
_entry.id   AF-A0A2D1U719-F1
#
_cell.length_a   1.000
_cell.length_b   1.000
_cell.length_c   1.000
_cell.angle_alpha   90.00
_cell.angle_beta   90.00
_cell.angle_gamma   90.00
#
_symmetry.space_group_name_H-M   'P 1'
#
loop_
_entity.id
_entity.type
_entity.pdbx_description
1 polymer ?
#
loop_
_entity_poly.entity_id
_entity_poly.type
_entity_poly.pdbx_seq_one_letter_code
_entity_poly.pdbx_strand_id
1 'polypeptide(L)'
;MGEYIKYKNKVIKLGTCESLYYACYPKYVLALESGQLRQEPGNLSPEQYAQADMGFLFRFPFPDEDHLKLGEVEDYRRGVPVIITEPTILEDSSAATKPSYPREIELAQQKLIHRHSDGRLCLVLVYRDPYLGSSFRVEDDTLIRQILKQLIRNNVVRENNPQKKLFYRQIARRILNGYQLKKQNLMIFHVQNDVPKQKISGGRKKLS
;
A
#
# COMPACT_ATOMS: atom_id res chain seq x y z
N MET A 1 -10.82 -3.09 -18.37
CA MET A 1 -10.93 -4.51 -17.99
C MET A 1 -11.15 -4.59 -16.48
N GLY A 2 -11.94 -5.55 -15.99
CA GLY A 2 -12.15 -5.73 -14.55
C GLY A 2 -11.32 -6.89 -14.04
N GLU A 3 -10.84 -6.78 -12.80
CA GLU A 3 -10.11 -7.85 -12.11
C GLU A 3 -11.07 -8.59 -11.17
N TYR A 4 -11.10 -9.92 -11.26
CA TYR A 4 -12.03 -10.79 -10.53
C TYR A 4 -11.32 -12.01 -9.95
N ILE A 5 -11.89 -12.54 -8.86
CA ILE A 5 -11.40 -13.76 -8.20
C ILE A 5 -12.58 -14.54 -7.63
N LYS A 6 -12.41 -15.84 -7.41
CA LYS A 6 -13.37 -16.63 -6.63
C LYS A 6 -12.99 -16.59 -5.15
N TYR A 7 -13.85 -16.04 -4.32
CA TYR A 7 -13.75 -16.07 -2.85
C TYR A 7 -14.89 -16.91 -2.27
N LYS A 8 -14.57 -18.01 -1.58
CA LYS A 8 -15.56 -18.96 -1.03
C LYS A 8 -16.64 -19.37 -2.05
N ASN A 9 -16.18 -19.74 -3.26
CA ASN A 9 -17.01 -20.12 -4.41
C ASN A 9 -17.89 -19.00 -5.02
N LYS A 10 -17.75 -17.75 -4.58
CA LYS A 10 -18.42 -16.60 -5.21
C LYS A 10 -17.41 -15.78 -6.00
N VAL A 11 -17.78 -15.40 -7.22
CA VAL A 11 -16.98 -14.45 -8.00
C VAL A 11 -17.15 -13.07 -7.39
N ILE A 12 -16.04 -12.45 -7.01
CA ILE A 12 -16.01 -11.08 -6.50
C ILE A 12 -15.11 -10.23 -7.39
N LYS A 13 -15.46 -8.95 -7.51
CA LYS A 13 -14.64 -7.97 -8.19
C LYS A 13 -13.56 -7.46 -7.23
N LEU A 14 -12.31 -7.43 -7.68
CA LEU A 14 -11.19 -6.84 -6.96
C LEU A 14 -10.98 -5.38 -7.36
N GLY A 15 -11.14 -5.07 -8.65
CA GLY A 15 -10.95 -3.71 -9.15
C GLY A 15 -10.88 -3.63 -10.68
N THR A 16 -10.01 -2.77 -11.18
CA THR A 16 -9.80 -2.52 -12.62
C THR A 16 -8.32 -2.35 -12.91
N CYS A 17 -7.79 -3.18 -13.80
CA CYS A 17 -6.39 -3.18 -14.19
C CYS A 17 -5.48 -3.20 -12.95
N GLU A 18 -4.64 -2.19 -12.76
CA GLU A 18 -3.66 -2.11 -11.67
C GLU A 18 -4.28 -1.74 -10.32
N SER A 19 -5.51 -1.22 -10.28
CA SER A 19 -6.15 -0.72 -9.05
C SER A 19 -7.22 -1.65 -8.51
N LEU A 20 -6.93 -2.27 -7.38
CA LEU A 20 -7.80 -3.20 -6.66
C LEU A 20 -8.65 -2.45 -5.60
N TYR A 21 -9.57 -1.62 -6.07
CA TYR A 21 -10.38 -0.72 -5.22
C TYR A 21 -11.30 -1.42 -4.20
N TYR A 22 -11.61 -2.69 -4.41
CA TYR A 22 -12.55 -3.48 -3.60
C TYR A 22 -11.85 -4.47 -2.65
N ALA A 23 -10.52 -4.46 -2.63
CA ALA A 23 -9.71 -5.36 -1.83
C ALA A 23 -8.60 -4.61 -1.12
N CYS A 24 -8.49 -4.79 0.20
CA CYS A 24 -7.32 -4.35 0.95
C CYS A 24 -6.34 -5.52 1.13
N TYR A 25 -5.05 -5.22 1.07
CA TYR A 25 -3.99 -6.24 1.09
C TYR A 25 -4.06 -7.19 2.30
N PRO A 26 -4.28 -6.71 3.55
CA PRO A 26 -4.32 -7.62 4.71
C PRO A 26 -5.45 -8.65 4.64
N LYS A 27 -6.65 -8.26 4.20
CA LYS A 27 -7.79 -9.19 4.05
C LYS A 27 -7.56 -10.15 2.90
N TYR A 28 -6.96 -9.66 1.81
CA TYR A 28 -6.62 -10.46 0.65
C TYR A 28 -5.64 -11.58 1.00
N VAL A 29 -4.53 -11.23 1.67
CA VAL A 29 -3.51 -12.18 2.10
C VAL A 29 -4.08 -13.20 3.08
N LEU A 30 -4.89 -12.78 4.05
CA LEU A 30 -5.55 -13.72 4.98
C LEU A 30 -6.48 -14.71 4.24
N ALA A 31 -7.21 -14.25 3.23
CA ALA A 31 -8.07 -15.11 2.41
C ALA A 31 -7.25 -16.07 1.53
N LEU A 32 -6.11 -15.61 1.03
CA LEU A 32 -5.15 -16.43 0.27
C LEU A 32 -4.58 -17.55 1.13
N GLU A 33 -4.03 -17.20 2.29
CA GLU A 33 -3.39 -18.13 3.24
C GLU A 33 -4.38 -19.18 3.78
N SER A 34 -5.64 -18.79 3.96
CA SER A 34 -6.70 -19.71 4.40
C SER A 34 -7.28 -20.58 3.27
N GLY A 35 -6.73 -20.53 2.05
CA GLY A 35 -7.17 -21.33 0.91
C GLY A 35 -8.57 -20.95 0.41
N GLN A 36 -9.05 -19.74 0.71
CA GLN A 36 -10.39 -19.27 0.37
C GLN A 36 -10.47 -18.61 -1.01
N LEU A 37 -9.32 -18.36 -1.64
CA LEU A 37 -9.20 -17.76 -2.97
C LEU A 37 -8.93 -18.81 -4.03
N ARG A 38 -9.57 -18.66 -5.19
CA ARG A 38 -9.28 -19.42 -6.41
C ARG A 38 -9.33 -18.49 -7.61
N GLN A 39 -8.56 -18.83 -8.64
CA GLN A 39 -8.57 -18.09 -9.89
C GLN A 39 -9.96 -18.11 -10.56
N GLU A 40 -10.37 -16.95 -11.09
CA GLU A 40 -11.48 -16.83 -12.03
C GLU A 40 -10.92 -16.91 -13.46
N PRO A 41 -11.51 -17.69 -14.39
CA PRO A 41 -11.02 -17.75 -15.77
C PRO A 41 -10.85 -16.36 -16.40
N GLY A 42 -9.74 -16.15 -17.11
CA GLY A 42 -9.39 -14.86 -17.73
C GLY A 42 -8.78 -13.82 -16.79
N ASN A 43 -8.55 -14.15 -15.51
CA ASN A 43 -7.88 -13.29 -14.53
C ASN A 43 -6.57 -13.93 -14.06
N LEU A 44 -5.74 -13.19 -13.32
CA LEU A 44 -4.50 -13.72 -12.75
C LEU A 44 -4.78 -14.70 -11.60
N SER A 45 -3.77 -15.50 -11.27
CA SER A 45 -3.83 -16.34 -10.07
C SER A 45 -3.88 -15.48 -8.80
N PRO A 46 -4.52 -15.97 -7.71
CA PRO A 46 -4.54 -15.25 -6.43
C PRO A 46 -3.15 -14.81 -5.94
N GLU A 47 -2.15 -15.65 -6.11
CA GLU A 47 -0.78 -15.42 -5.67
C GLU A 47 -0.14 -14.25 -6.45
N GLN A 48 -0.42 -14.14 -7.75
CA GLN A 48 0.13 -13.07 -8.59
C GLN A 48 -0.35 -11.68 -8.15
N TYR A 49 -1.60 -11.52 -7.71
CA TYR A 49 -2.06 -10.23 -7.20
C TYR A 49 -1.32 -9.79 -5.92
N ALA A 50 -0.82 -10.74 -5.12
CA ALA A 50 -0.12 -10.47 -3.87
C ALA A 50 1.41 -10.27 -4.04
N GLN A 51 1.94 -10.38 -5.26
CA GLN A 51 3.37 -10.21 -5.55
C GLN A 51 3.77 -8.73 -5.62
N ALA A 52 4.91 -8.38 -5.01
CA ALA A 52 5.42 -7.01 -4.91
C ALA A 52 5.70 -6.36 -6.28
N ASP A 53 6.13 -7.16 -7.25
CA ASP A 53 6.60 -6.65 -8.54
C ASP A 53 5.50 -6.62 -9.62
N MET A 54 4.31 -7.14 -9.31
CA MET A 54 3.17 -7.18 -10.25
C MET A 54 2.44 -5.83 -10.37
N GLY A 55 2.73 -4.89 -9.48
CA GLY A 55 2.31 -3.50 -9.65
C GLY A 55 0.95 -3.12 -9.08
N PHE A 56 0.20 -4.07 -8.52
CA PHE A 56 -1.17 -3.85 -8.04
C PHE A 56 -1.27 -2.90 -6.84
N LEU A 57 -2.27 -2.04 -6.89
CA LEU A 57 -2.62 -1.04 -5.88
C LEU A 57 -3.85 -1.51 -5.10
N PHE A 58 -3.64 -1.97 -3.87
CA PHE A 58 -4.72 -2.38 -2.99
C PHE A 58 -5.38 -1.17 -2.34
N ARG A 59 -6.69 -1.28 -2.09
CA ARG A 59 -7.42 -0.32 -1.26
C ARG A 59 -6.71 -0.16 0.09
N PHE A 60 -6.56 1.09 0.54
CA PHE A 60 -6.11 1.33 1.90
C PHE A 60 -7.10 0.70 2.89
N PRO A 61 -6.64 -0.01 3.94
CA PRO A 61 -7.54 -0.61 4.90
C PRO A 61 -8.17 0.47 5.78
N PHE A 62 -9.34 1.01 5.43
CA PHE A 62 -10.05 1.99 6.25
C PHE A 62 -10.64 1.33 7.51
N PRO A 63 -10.50 1.92 8.72
CA PRO A 63 -10.89 1.27 9.96
C PRO A 63 -12.38 0.96 10.12
N ASP A 64 -13.23 1.83 9.62
CA ASP A 64 -14.67 1.63 9.61
C ASP A 64 -15.11 0.52 8.64
N GLU A 65 -14.25 0.10 7.71
CA GLU A 65 -14.52 -1.01 6.78
C GLU A 65 -14.05 -2.38 7.30
N ASP A 66 -13.53 -2.46 8.52
CA ASP A 66 -13.00 -3.71 9.08
C ASP A 66 -14.04 -4.82 9.11
N HIS A 67 -15.30 -4.48 9.41
CA HIS A 67 -16.42 -5.40 9.49
C HIS A 67 -16.86 -5.97 8.13
N LEU A 68 -16.49 -5.33 7.02
CA LEU A 68 -16.85 -5.77 5.66
C LEU A 68 -16.01 -6.97 5.23
N LYS A 69 -16.58 -7.91 4.47
CA LYS A 69 -15.80 -8.99 3.86
C LYS A 69 -15.11 -8.52 2.58
N LEU A 70 -14.20 -9.34 2.09
CA LEU A 70 -13.57 -9.12 0.79
C LEU A 70 -14.64 -9.07 -0.31
N GLY A 71 -14.63 -8.01 -1.13
CA GLY A 71 -15.60 -7.78 -2.19
C GLY A 71 -16.92 -7.11 -1.76
N GLU A 72 -17.11 -6.80 -0.48
CA GLU A 72 -18.31 -6.09 0.04
C GLU A 72 -18.10 -4.56 0.14
N VAL A 73 -17.00 -4.03 -0.41
CA VAL A 73 -16.74 -2.59 -0.44
C VAL A 73 -17.57 -1.94 -1.56
N GLU A 74 -18.25 -0.85 -1.27
CA GLU A 74 -19.09 -0.14 -2.25
C GLU A 74 -18.42 1.12 -2.80
N ASP A 75 -17.83 1.96 -1.94
CA ASP A 75 -17.18 3.20 -2.34
C ASP A 75 -15.75 2.97 -2.85
N TYR A 76 -15.61 2.83 -4.16
CA TYR A 76 -14.32 2.61 -4.82
C TYR A 76 -13.44 3.86 -4.90
N ARG A 77 -13.96 5.08 -4.72
CA ARG A 77 -13.18 6.33 -4.87
C ARG A 77 -12.66 6.90 -3.55
N ARG A 78 -12.92 6.22 -2.44
CA ARG A 78 -12.58 6.69 -1.09
C ARG A 78 -11.11 7.04 -0.90
N GLY A 79 -10.87 8.15 -0.22
CA GLY A 79 -9.57 8.56 0.30
C GLY A 79 -9.69 9.18 1.71
N VAL A 80 -8.60 9.20 2.47
CA VAL A 80 -8.49 10.01 3.70
C VAL A 80 -7.77 11.31 3.38
N PRO A 81 -8.39 12.48 3.57
CA PRO A 81 -7.74 13.75 3.33
C PRO A 81 -6.62 13.98 4.33
N VAL A 82 -5.47 14.43 3.83
CA VAL A 82 -4.30 14.82 4.59
C VAL A 82 -3.90 16.22 4.16
N ILE A 83 -3.91 17.14 5.11
CA ILE A 83 -3.53 18.52 4.86
C ILE A 83 -2.03 18.66 5.08
N ILE A 84 -1.31 19.02 4.03
CA ILE A 84 0.12 19.32 4.05
C ILE A 84 0.29 20.83 4.16
N THR A 85 0.92 21.28 5.24
CA THR A 85 1.18 22.71 5.49
C THR A 85 2.65 23.10 5.29
N GLU A 86 3.54 22.13 5.31
CA GLU A 86 4.99 22.32 5.19
C GLU A 86 5.41 22.00 3.74
N PRO A 87 5.92 22.99 2.97
CA PRO A 87 6.24 22.80 1.55
C PRO A 87 7.22 21.66 1.26
N THR A 88 8.23 21.54 2.11
CA THR A 88 9.34 20.60 1.99
C THR A 88 8.93 19.12 1.98
N ILE A 89 7.69 18.78 2.34
CA ILE A 89 7.20 17.39 2.40
C ILE A 89 6.90 16.83 1.01
N LEU A 90 6.39 17.66 0.09
CA LEU A 90 5.96 17.24 -1.25
C LEU A 90 6.58 18.12 -2.35
N GLU A 91 7.72 18.74 -2.05
CA GLU A 91 8.44 19.53 -3.03
C GLU A 91 8.89 18.64 -4.20
N ASP A 92 8.19 18.78 -5.32
CA ASP A 92 8.64 18.24 -6.58
C ASP A 92 9.54 19.28 -7.22
N SER A 93 10.86 19.06 -7.10
CA SER A 93 11.89 19.92 -7.68
C SER A 93 11.78 20.08 -9.20
N SER A 94 10.93 19.28 -9.87
CA SER A 94 10.69 19.32 -11.31
C SER A 94 9.40 20.05 -11.74
N ALA A 95 8.55 20.50 -10.80
CA ALA A 95 7.29 21.14 -11.14
C ALA A 95 7.48 22.58 -11.66
N ALA A 96 6.94 22.86 -12.86
CA ALA A 96 6.99 24.19 -13.49
C ALA A 96 6.27 25.28 -12.68
N THR A 97 5.35 24.90 -11.79
CA THR A 97 4.64 25.78 -10.88
C THR A 97 4.80 25.30 -9.45
N LYS A 98 5.22 26.19 -8.54
CA LYS A 98 5.28 25.88 -7.12
C LYS A 98 3.87 25.63 -6.59
N PRO A 99 3.60 24.48 -5.94
CA PRO A 99 2.30 24.22 -5.36
C PRO A 99 1.96 25.28 -4.29
N SER A 100 0.69 25.68 -4.21
CA SER A 100 0.18 26.53 -3.13
C SER A 100 -0.05 25.69 -1.88
N TYR A 101 0.17 26.30 -0.71
CA TYR A 101 -0.03 25.67 0.59
C TYR A 101 -1.05 26.49 1.42
N PRO A 102 -1.88 25.85 2.25
CA PRO A 102 -1.96 24.41 2.51
C PRO A 102 -2.44 23.59 1.30
N ARG A 103 -1.87 22.40 1.10
CA ARG A 103 -2.24 21.47 0.04
C ARG A 103 -2.98 20.28 0.62
N GLU A 104 -4.09 19.90 0.01
CA GLU A 104 -4.80 18.68 0.37
C GLU A 104 -4.38 17.53 -0.56
N ILE A 105 -4.08 16.37 0.03
CA ILE A 105 -3.86 15.11 -0.67
C ILE A 105 -4.74 14.04 -0.03
N GLU A 106 -5.02 12.96 -0.75
CA GLU A 106 -5.87 11.88 -0.25
C GLU A 106 -5.12 10.56 -0.19
N LEU A 107 -5.04 9.95 0.99
CA LEU A 107 -4.56 8.57 1.12
C LEU A 107 -5.65 7.59 0.66
N ALA A 108 -5.44 6.92 -0.46
CA ALA A 108 -6.46 6.05 -1.07
C ALA A 108 -6.05 4.57 -1.12
N GLN A 109 -4.78 4.30 -1.42
CA GLN A 109 -4.31 2.95 -1.73
C GLN A 109 -2.95 2.64 -1.07
N GLN A 110 -2.58 1.36 -1.12
CA GLN A 110 -1.26 0.86 -0.76
C GLN A 110 -0.72 -0.05 -1.87
N LYS A 111 0.59 -0.05 -2.04
CA LYS A 111 1.27 -0.93 -2.99
C LYS A 111 2.31 -1.75 -2.25
N LEU A 112 2.28 -3.07 -2.43
CA LEU A 112 3.36 -3.92 -1.96
C LEU A 112 4.56 -3.74 -2.87
N ILE A 113 5.73 -3.39 -2.34
CA ILE A 113 6.97 -3.26 -3.11
C ILE A 113 8.17 -3.74 -2.31
N HIS A 114 9.26 -4.01 -3.03
CA HIS A 114 10.61 -3.92 -2.48
C HIS A 114 11.06 -2.46 -2.55
N ARG A 115 11.27 -1.83 -1.38
CA ARG A 115 11.68 -0.43 -1.30
C ARG A 115 13.03 -0.21 -1.97
N HIS A 116 13.14 0.84 -2.79
CA HIS A 116 14.36 1.07 -3.58
C HIS A 116 15.61 1.33 -2.71
N SER A 117 15.46 2.01 -1.57
CA SER A 117 16.59 2.43 -0.75
C SER A 117 17.33 1.29 -0.04
N ASP A 118 16.64 0.21 0.32
CA ASP A 118 17.21 -0.88 1.12
C ASP A 118 16.70 -2.29 0.75
N GLY A 119 15.87 -2.43 -0.28
CA GLY A 119 15.30 -3.70 -0.73
C GLY A 119 14.25 -4.29 0.21
N ARG A 120 13.85 -3.59 1.26
CA ARG A 120 12.89 -4.10 2.25
C ARG A 120 11.49 -4.20 1.63
N LEU A 121 10.82 -5.32 1.85
CA LEU A 121 9.41 -5.48 1.52
C LEU A 121 8.53 -4.57 2.42
N CYS A 122 7.70 -3.72 1.82
CA CYS A 122 6.78 -2.83 2.54
C CYS A 122 5.49 -2.55 1.75
N LEU A 123 4.43 -2.12 2.45
CA LEU A 123 3.26 -1.51 1.81
C LEU A 123 3.44 0.01 1.79
N VAL A 124 3.88 0.53 0.66
CA VAL A 124 4.00 1.98 0.47
C VAL A 124 2.63 2.61 0.27
N LEU A 125 2.51 3.86 0.69
CA LEU A 125 1.28 4.60 0.59
C LEU A 125 1.16 5.23 -0.80
N VAL A 126 -0.04 5.17 -1.35
CA VAL A 126 -0.38 5.84 -2.60
C VAL A 126 -1.40 6.93 -2.28
N TYR A 127 -0.99 8.15 -2.59
CA TYR A 127 -1.77 9.36 -2.42
C TYR A 127 -2.30 9.82 -3.77
N ARG A 128 -3.47 10.44 -3.76
CA ARG A 128 -4.08 11.13 -4.89
C ARG A 128 -4.13 12.62 -4.60
N ASP A 129 -3.85 13.43 -5.61
CA ASP A 129 -4.21 14.84 -5.60
C ASP A 129 -5.68 14.95 -6.07
N PRO A 130 -6.61 15.43 -5.23
CA PRO A 130 -8.03 15.48 -5.58
C PRO A 130 -8.33 16.49 -6.69
N TYR A 131 -7.46 17.48 -6.92
CA TYR A 131 -7.66 18.52 -7.93
C TYR A 131 -7.02 18.13 -9.27
N LEU A 132 -5.82 17.56 -9.23
CA LEU A 132 -5.09 17.17 -10.44
C LEU A 132 -5.45 15.76 -10.92
N GLY A 133 -6.06 14.93 -10.06
CA GLY A 133 -6.34 13.52 -10.33
C GLY A 133 -5.08 12.63 -10.40
N SER A 134 -3.89 13.23 -10.35
CA SER A 134 -2.62 12.53 -10.33
C SER A 134 -2.44 11.74 -9.05
N SER A 135 -1.83 10.56 -9.14
CA SER A 135 -1.45 9.75 -7.98
C SER A 135 0.07 9.68 -7.85
N PHE A 136 0.56 9.65 -6.62
CA PHE A 136 1.98 9.51 -6.31
C PHE A 136 2.17 8.60 -5.10
N ARG A 137 3.36 8.01 -4.98
CA ARG A 137 3.72 7.13 -3.87
C ARG A 137 4.81 7.74 -3.02
N VAL A 138 4.83 7.41 -1.74
CA VAL A 138 5.88 7.83 -0.82
C VAL A 138 6.55 6.60 -0.22
N GLU A 139 7.86 6.48 -0.43
CA GLU A 139 8.68 5.36 0.05
C GLU A 139 9.72 5.77 1.12
N ASP A 140 9.94 7.07 1.31
CA ASP A 140 10.95 7.57 2.23
C ASP A 140 10.45 7.61 3.68
N ASP A 141 11.29 7.11 4.61
CA ASP A 141 10.98 7.04 6.04
C ASP A 141 10.71 8.43 6.64
N THR A 142 11.49 9.42 6.23
CA THR A 142 11.40 10.78 6.75
C THR A 142 10.11 11.44 6.27
N LEU A 143 9.82 11.33 4.97
CA LEU A 143 8.58 11.86 4.38
C LEU A 143 7.34 11.21 5.01
N ILE A 144 7.32 9.88 5.20
CA ILE A 144 6.18 9.21 5.84
C ILE A 144 5.97 9.70 7.27
N ARG A 145 7.05 9.88 8.04
CA ARG A 145 6.97 10.45 9.40
C ARG A 145 6.46 11.89 9.38
N GLN A 146 6.88 12.71 8.43
CA GLN A 146 6.42 14.08 8.27
C GLN A 146 4.93 14.14 7.90
N ILE A 147 4.48 13.33 6.93
CA ILE A 147 3.06 13.24 6.56
C ILE A 147 2.21 12.76 7.75
N LEU A 148 2.67 11.73 8.48
CA LEU A 148 2.01 11.28 9.71
C LEU A 148 1.92 12.37 10.76
N LYS A 149 2.96 13.18 10.94
CA LYS A 149 2.96 14.31 11.87
C LYS A 149 1.89 15.33 11.47
N GLN A 150 1.77 15.65 10.19
CA GLN A 150 0.72 16.53 9.66
C GLN A 150 -0.67 15.95 9.90
N LEU A 151 -0.89 14.67 9.58
CA LEU A 151 -2.14 13.96 9.83
C LEU A 151 -2.55 14.00 11.31
N ILE A 152 -1.62 13.68 12.21
CA ILE A 152 -1.90 13.68 13.66
C ILE A 152 -2.21 15.10 14.15
N ARG A 153 -1.41 16.09 13.74
CA ARG A 153 -1.60 17.49 14.15
C ARG A 153 -2.96 18.02 13.68
N ASN A 154 -3.33 17.76 12.43
CA ASN A 154 -4.50 18.36 11.80
C ASN A 154 -5.79 17.59 12.11
N ASN A 155 -5.73 16.25 12.18
CA ASN A 155 -6.92 15.40 12.24
C ASN A 155 -7.09 14.65 13.59
N VAL A 156 -6.08 14.66 14.48
CA VAL A 156 -6.17 14.03 15.81
C VAL A 156 -6.12 15.04 16.94
N VAL A 157 -5.14 15.95 16.93
CA VAL A 157 -4.95 16.94 18.02
C VAL A 157 -6.07 17.98 18.01
N ARG A 158 -6.42 18.49 16.83
CA ARG A 158 -7.44 19.55 16.65
C ARG A 158 -8.88 19.04 16.53
N GLU A 159 -9.07 17.73 16.41
CA GLU A 159 -10.40 17.14 16.27
C GLU A 159 -11.10 17.05 17.63
N ASN A 160 -12.34 17.52 17.70
CA ASN A 160 -13.15 17.50 18.92
C ASN A 160 -14.07 16.27 18.98
N ASN A 161 -14.45 15.72 17.83
CA ASN A 161 -15.28 14.53 17.75
C ASN A 161 -14.46 13.26 18.14
N PRO A 162 -14.84 12.53 19.20
CA PRO A 162 -14.09 11.35 19.64
C PRO A 162 -14.01 10.21 18.62
N GLN A 163 -15.07 10.00 17.83
CA GLN A 163 -15.11 8.95 16.81
C GLN A 163 -14.18 9.29 15.64
N LYS A 164 -14.22 10.52 15.14
CA LYS A 164 -13.28 10.98 14.11
C LYS A 164 -11.83 10.90 14.60
N LYS A 165 -11.57 11.32 15.84
CA LYS A 165 -10.25 11.21 16.47
C LYS A 165 -9.75 9.77 16.55
N LEU A 166 -10.63 8.83 16.93
CA LEU A 166 -10.30 7.39 16.96
C LEU A 166 -10.00 6.85 15.56
N PHE A 167 -10.82 7.21 14.58
CA PHE A 167 -10.62 6.85 13.17
C PHE A 167 -9.23 7.28 12.68
N TYR A 168 -8.87 8.55 12.83
CA TYR A 168 -7.55 9.05 12.38
C TYR A 168 -6.37 8.44 13.15
N ARG A 169 -6.54 8.12 14.45
CA ARG A 169 -5.53 7.36 15.20
C ARG A 169 -5.33 5.96 14.62
N GLN A 170 -6.39 5.30 14.21
CA GLN A 170 -6.32 3.99 13.57
C GLN A 170 -5.68 4.08 12.17
N ILE A 171 -5.99 5.12 11.38
CA ILE A 171 -5.29 5.40 10.12
C ILE A 171 -3.78 5.53 10.34
N ALA A 172 -3.34 6.36 11.29
CA ALA A 172 -1.93 6.56 11.58
C ALA A 172 -1.23 5.25 12.00
N ARG A 173 -1.89 4.41 12.80
CA ARG A 173 -1.38 3.08 13.17
C ARG A 173 -1.24 2.15 11.96
N ARG A 174 -2.22 2.15 11.04
CA ARG A 174 -2.22 1.31 9.84
C ARG A 174 -1.14 1.71 8.85
N ILE A 175 -0.92 3.01 8.69
CA ILE A 175 0.22 3.52 7.92
C ILE A 175 1.52 2.94 8.48
N LEU A 176 1.78 3.09 9.78
CA LEU A 176 3.01 2.58 10.40
C LEU A 176 3.14 1.06 10.29
N ASN A 177 2.06 0.32 10.53
CA ASN A 177 2.08 -1.15 10.47
C ASN A 177 2.28 -1.68 9.06
N GLY A 178 1.57 -1.13 8.08
CA GLY A 178 1.68 -1.52 6.68
C GLY A 178 3.05 -1.15 6.12
N TYR A 179 3.52 0.06 6.41
CA TYR A 179 4.82 0.49 5.92
C TYR A 179 5.99 -0.28 6.55
N GLN A 180 5.89 -0.65 7.82
CA GLN A 180 6.92 -1.47 8.45
C GLN A 180 6.81 -2.96 8.10
N LEU A 181 5.69 -3.46 7.55
CA LEU A 181 5.37 -4.89 7.41
C LEU A 181 6.05 -5.74 8.48
N LYS A 182 5.61 -5.62 9.74
CA LYS A 182 6.14 -6.48 10.81
C LYS A 182 5.92 -7.95 10.42
N LYS A 183 6.98 -8.78 10.56
CA LYS A 183 7.02 -10.22 10.17
C LYS A 183 5.78 -11.05 10.59
N GLN A 184 5.11 -10.68 11.67
CA GLN A 184 3.89 -11.35 12.16
C GLN A 184 2.69 -11.22 11.19
N ASN A 185 2.73 -10.26 10.26
CA ASN A 185 1.72 -10.06 9.21
C ASN A 185 2.13 -10.65 7.84
N LEU A 186 3.21 -11.45 7.79
CA LEU A 186 3.84 -11.98 6.57
C LEU A 186 4.10 -13.50 6.62
N MET A 187 3.44 -14.24 7.53
CA MET A 187 3.44 -15.70 7.41
C MET A 187 2.46 -16.05 6.26
N ILE A 188 2.81 -15.96 4.98
CA ILE A 188 3.51 -17.04 4.24
C ILE A 188 3.84 -16.59 2.79
N PHE A 189 4.88 -17.21 2.18
CA PHE A 189 5.49 -17.01 0.85
C PHE A 189 6.51 -15.87 0.68
N HIS A 190 7.66 -16.01 1.35
CA HIS A 190 8.95 -15.84 0.68
C HIS A 190 9.78 -17.10 0.93
N VAL A 191 9.35 -18.21 0.34
CA VAL A 191 10.25 -19.33 0.07
C VAL A 191 10.63 -19.19 -1.40
N GLN A 192 11.93 -18.98 -1.64
CA GLN A 192 12.64 -18.95 -2.93
C GLN A 192 12.62 -17.64 -3.74
N ASN A 193 13.62 -16.79 -3.47
CA ASN A 193 14.69 -16.49 -4.44
C ASN A 193 15.89 -15.81 -3.73
N ASP A 194 16.37 -16.41 -2.64
CA ASP A 194 17.76 -16.19 -2.23
C ASP A 194 18.64 -16.90 -3.24
N VAL A 195 19.03 -16.18 -4.29
CA VAL A 195 20.10 -16.61 -5.20
C VAL A 195 21.35 -16.82 -4.33
N PRO A 196 21.95 -18.02 -4.30
CA PRO A 196 23.21 -18.21 -3.62
C PRO A 196 24.23 -17.30 -4.29
N LYS A 197 24.80 -16.34 -3.53
CA LYS A 197 25.99 -15.62 -3.98
C LYS A 197 27.03 -16.66 -4.39
N GLN A 198 27.31 -16.73 -5.69
CA GLN A 198 28.39 -17.57 -6.21
C GLN A 198 29.67 -17.18 -5.45
N LYS A 199 30.22 -18.13 -4.69
CA LYS A 199 31.58 -18.02 -4.18
C LYS A 199 32.50 -17.99 -5.39
N ILE A 200 33.04 -16.82 -5.70
CA ILE A 200 34.16 -16.69 -6.63
C ILE A 200 35.35 -17.40 -5.98
N SER A 201 35.59 -18.64 -6.37
CA SER A 201 36.81 -19.37 -6.01
C SER A 201 37.96 -18.79 -6.83
N GLY A 202 38.74 -17.92 -6.20
CA GLY A 202 40.00 -17.41 -6.75
C GLY A 202 41.05 -18.52 -6.84
N GLY A 203 40.98 -19.32 -7.91
CA GLY A 203 42.04 -20.27 -8.29
C GLY A 203 43.16 -19.56 -9.04
N ARG A 204 44.19 -19.10 -8.32
CA ARG A 204 45.47 -18.68 -8.92
C ARG A 204 46.17 -19.91 -9.51
N LYS A 205 46.13 -20.09 -10.84
CA LYS A 205 47.04 -20.99 -11.56
C LYS A 205 48.46 -20.43 -11.47
N LYS A 206 49.40 -21.23 -10.95
CA LYS A 206 50.84 -21.01 -11.12
C LYS A 206 51.19 -21.33 -12.58
N LEU A 207 51.82 -20.38 -13.26
CA LEU A 207 52.52 -20.61 -14.52
C LEU A 207 53.89 -21.21 -14.20
N SER A 208 54.15 -22.39 -14.77
CA SER A 208 55.48 -22.96 -14.98
C SER A 208 56.22 -22.20 -16.07
#